data_AF-A0A015KZH8-F1
#
_entry.id   AF-A0A015KZH8-F1
#
_cell.length_a   1.000
_cell.length_b   1.000
_cell.length_c   1.000
_cell.angle_alpha   90.00
_cell.angle_beta   90.00
_cell.angle_gamma   90.00
#
_symmetry.space_group_name_H-M   'P 1'
#
loop_
_entity.id
_entity.type
_entity.pdbx_description
1 polymer ?
#
loop_
_entity_poly.entity_id
_entity_poly.type
_entity_poly.pdbx_seq_one_letter_code
_entity_poly.pdbx_strand_id
1 'polypeptide(L)'
;MLRPVFNDIVMSSDMLDLIVEYYMVSYETMEFRKPFGEGAEDSIIVQVKMNQFGRCRIGSEIFGSSISSRHVKSSFILAKFITESGDINCYPGQVQYFFTHAVNLPDGLSEHNLAFIRWYKPAESSNIRYHFRVRDDEICNVELWSTEFYPESRDCIIPVHHILGRFILTKYQISGRRSSNVYLAVNPVNRKFHIR
;
A
#
# COMPACT_ATOMS: atom_id res chain seq x y z
N MET A 1 6.02 -8.63 11.77
CA MET A 1 6.83 -7.41 11.58
C MET A 1 8.28 -7.60 12.05
N LEU A 2 9.21 -6.69 11.73
CA LEU A 2 10.56 -6.67 12.37
C LEU A 2 10.54 -5.76 13.62
N ARG A 3 11.68 -5.29 14.12
CA ARG A 3 11.74 -4.41 15.31
C ARG A 3 10.94 -3.11 15.06
N PRO A 4 10.05 -2.71 15.99
CA PRO A 4 9.32 -1.45 15.88
C PRO A 4 10.27 -0.27 15.92
N VAL A 5 9.91 0.77 15.17
CA VAL A 5 10.57 2.08 15.21
C VAL A 5 9.94 2.93 16.31
N PHE A 6 8.61 2.86 16.42
CA PHE A 6 7.84 3.54 17.47
C PHE A 6 6.82 2.57 18.05
N ASN A 7 6.64 2.58 19.37
CA ASN A 7 5.66 1.77 20.07
C ASN A 7 4.57 2.66 20.66
N ASP A 8 3.35 2.15 20.71
CA ASP A 8 2.20 2.76 21.40
C ASP A 8 1.95 4.22 21.00
N ILE A 9 2.22 4.57 19.74
CA ILE A 9 2.03 5.94 19.26
C ILE A 9 0.56 6.24 19.09
N VAL A 10 0.16 7.45 19.43
CA VAL A 10 -1.21 7.92 19.21
C VAL A 10 -1.38 8.27 17.73
N MET A 11 -2.38 7.68 17.09
CA MET A 11 -2.76 7.96 15.70
C MET A 11 -3.30 9.39 15.56
N SER A 12 -3.06 10.00 14.39
CA SER A 12 -3.72 11.26 14.03
C SER A 12 -5.23 11.04 13.84
N SER A 13 -6.01 12.12 13.88
CA SER A 13 -7.45 12.04 13.59
C SER A 13 -7.71 11.45 12.21
N ASP A 14 -6.95 11.88 11.19
CA ASP A 14 -7.10 11.39 9.82
C ASP A 14 -6.82 9.88 9.74
N MET A 15 -5.74 9.40 10.40
CA MET A 15 -5.44 7.97 10.43
C MET A 15 -6.54 7.17 11.14
N LEU A 16 -7.16 7.74 12.17
CA LEU A 16 -8.32 7.14 12.84
C LEU A 16 -9.55 7.09 11.92
N ASP A 17 -9.79 8.10 11.07
CA ASP A 17 -10.85 8.03 10.06
C ASP A 17 -10.58 6.89 9.08
N LEU A 18 -9.36 6.85 8.51
CA LEU A 18 -8.95 5.83 7.55
C LEU A 18 -9.05 4.41 8.12
N ILE A 19 -8.66 4.20 9.38
CA ILE A 19 -8.68 2.86 9.98
C ILE A 19 -10.10 2.40 10.31
N VAL A 20 -10.99 3.33 10.71
CA VAL A 20 -12.41 3.04 10.89
C VAL A 20 -13.02 2.63 9.56
N GLU A 21 -12.83 3.42 8.50
CA GLU A 21 -13.31 3.08 7.15
C GLU A 21 -12.77 1.74 6.66
N TYR A 22 -11.48 1.47 6.91
CA TYR A 22 -10.84 0.20 6.57
C TYR A 22 -11.53 -0.99 7.26
N TYR A 23 -11.81 -0.89 8.56
CA TYR A 23 -12.45 -1.98 9.30
C TYR A 23 -13.93 -2.15 8.97
N MET A 24 -14.67 -1.07 8.74
CA MET A 24 -16.05 -1.13 8.27
C MET A 24 -16.18 -1.94 6.98
N VAL A 25 -15.23 -1.78 6.04
CA VAL A 25 -15.21 -2.55 4.79
C VAL A 25 -14.67 -3.96 4.99
N SER A 26 -13.68 -4.14 5.88
CA SER A 26 -13.10 -5.47 6.13
C SER A 26 -14.05 -6.40 6.90
N TYR A 27 -14.94 -5.83 7.71
CA TYR A 27 -15.92 -6.53 8.53
C TYR A 27 -17.31 -5.97 8.23
N GLU A 28 -17.82 -6.28 7.03
CA GLU A 28 -19.05 -5.68 6.46
C GLU A 28 -20.29 -5.75 7.38
N THR A 29 -20.33 -6.71 8.32
CA THR A 29 -21.45 -6.91 9.25
C THR A 29 -21.27 -6.25 10.61
N MET A 30 -20.18 -5.50 10.83
CA MET A 30 -19.82 -4.91 12.12
C MET A 30 -19.69 -3.39 11.99
N GLU A 31 -20.04 -2.68 13.06
CA GLU A 31 -19.83 -1.24 13.15
C GLU A 31 -18.55 -0.91 13.90
N PHE A 32 -17.79 0.05 13.40
CA PHE A 32 -16.57 0.58 14.01
C PHE A 32 -16.71 2.09 14.19
N ARG A 33 -16.20 2.61 15.31
CA ARG A 33 -16.18 4.05 15.57
C ARG A 33 -14.93 4.50 16.30
N LYS A 34 -14.67 5.80 16.23
CA LYS A 34 -13.65 6.47 17.05
C LYS A 34 -14.08 6.46 18.53
N PRO A 35 -13.14 6.46 19.49
CA PRO A 35 -13.46 6.47 20.92
C PRO A 35 -14.34 7.63 21.39
N PHE A 36 -14.28 8.78 20.70
CA PHE A 36 -15.04 9.99 21.02
C PHE A 36 -16.00 10.41 19.89
N GLY A 37 -16.28 9.50 18.94
CA GLY A 37 -17.24 9.74 17.86
C GLY A 37 -18.64 9.26 18.23
N GLU A 38 -19.65 9.84 17.58
CA GLU A 38 -21.01 9.31 17.58
C GLU A 38 -21.04 7.93 16.88
N GLY A 39 -21.92 7.05 17.35
CA GLY A 39 -22.11 5.71 16.79
C GLY A 39 -23.06 4.89 17.66
N ALA A 40 -23.43 3.70 17.20
CA ALA A 40 -24.28 2.81 17.97
C ALA A 40 -23.58 2.35 19.27
N GLU A 41 -24.40 1.92 20.22
CA GLU A 41 -23.91 1.51 21.55
C GLU A 41 -23.05 0.22 21.46
N ASP A 42 -23.33 -0.61 20.47
CA ASP A 42 -22.64 -1.87 20.16
C ASP A 42 -21.48 -1.72 19.14
N SER A 43 -21.22 -0.51 18.63
CA SER A 43 -20.10 -0.30 17.71
C SER A 43 -18.75 -0.57 18.38
N ILE A 44 -17.85 -1.23 17.67
CA ILE A 44 -16.49 -1.55 18.10
C ILE A 44 -15.63 -0.29 18.08
N ILE A 45 -15.11 0.10 19.24
CA ILE A 45 -14.21 1.24 19.36
C ILE A 45 -12.81 0.86 18.89
N VAL A 46 -12.28 1.57 17.89
CA VAL A 46 -10.89 1.38 17.45
C VAL A 46 -9.91 1.88 18.51
N GLN A 47 -8.81 1.15 18.70
CA GLN A 47 -7.75 1.60 19.60
C GLN A 47 -7.07 2.85 19.00
N VAL A 48 -6.67 3.80 19.84
CA VAL A 48 -5.99 5.02 19.35
C VAL A 48 -4.49 4.83 19.13
N LYS A 49 -3.96 3.70 19.61
CA LYS A 49 -2.53 3.42 19.61
C LYS A 49 -2.18 2.38 18.57
N MET A 50 -1.00 2.53 17.97
CA MET A 50 -0.42 1.53 17.10
C MET A 50 1.09 1.43 17.31
N ASN A 51 1.65 0.27 16.97
CA ASN A 51 3.09 0.11 16.86
C ASN A 51 3.49 0.32 15.39
N GLN A 52 4.46 1.18 15.13
CA GLN A 52 4.97 1.43 13.77
C GLN A 52 6.30 0.73 13.52
N PHE A 53 6.44 0.17 12.33
CA PHE A 53 7.59 -0.59 11.90
C PHE A 53 8.10 -0.06 10.57
N GLY A 54 9.41 0.16 10.51
CA GLY A 54 10.09 0.56 9.28
C GLY A 54 10.32 -0.60 8.30
N ARG A 55 10.05 -1.84 8.75
CA ARG A 55 10.32 -3.05 7.99
C ARG A 55 9.35 -4.18 8.32
N CYS A 56 8.97 -4.93 7.30
CA CYS A 56 8.18 -6.16 7.40
C CYS A 56 8.91 -7.30 6.68
N ARG A 57 8.84 -8.52 7.23
CA ARG A 57 9.30 -9.73 6.54
C ARG A 57 8.08 -10.52 6.09
N ILE A 58 8.02 -10.83 4.80
CA ILE A 58 6.96 -11.64 4.18
C ILE A 58 7.66 -12.77 3.44
N GLY A 59 7.47 -14.01 3.92
CA GLY A 59 8.27 -15.15 3.46
C GLY A 59 9.77 -14.91 3.69
N SER A 60 10.57 -15.11 2.64
CA SER A 60 12.03 -14.87 2.67
C SER A 60 12.42 -13.41 2.39
N GLU A 61 11.48 -12.54 2.07
CA GLU A 61 11.77 -11.16 1.64
C GLU A 61 11.55 -10.13 2.75
N ILE A 62 12.43 -9.13 2.78
CA ILE A 62 12.30 -7.98 3.66
C ILE A 62 11.83 -6.77 2.84
N PHE A 63 10.73 -6.19 3.30
CA PHE A 63 10.14 -4.96 2.80
C PHE A 63 10.53 -3.83 3.74
N GLY A 64 10.90 -2.69 3.16
CA GLY A 64 11.18 -1.46 3.88
C GLY A 64 10.01 -0.50 3.80
N SER A 65 10.19 0.68 4.39
CA SER A 65 9.22 1.77 4.33
C SER A 65 9.94 3.12 4.28
N SER A 66 9.21 4.20 4.01
CA SER A 66 9.76 5.56 3.94
C SER A 66 10.34 6.04 5.27
N ILE A 67 9.75 5.64 6.41
CA ILE A 67 10.28 5.95 7.76
C ILE A 67 11.63 5.29 8.06
N SER A 68 12.06 4.30 7.25
CA SER A 68 13.37 3.66 7.38
C SER A 68 14.29 4.07 6.23
N SER A 69 15.03 5.17 6.42
CA SER A 69 15.90 5.76 5.39
C SER A 69 16.85 4.75 4.71
N ARG A 70 17.47 3.86 5.50
CA ARG A 70 18.35 2.78 5.01
C ARG A 70 17.64 1.80 4.06
N HIS A 71 16.32 1.65 4.19
CA HIS A 71 15.50 0.65 3.52
C HIS A 71 14.45 1.23 2.57
N VAL A 72 14.53 2.52 2.24
CA VAL A 72 13.59 3.20 1.34
C VAL A 72 13.55 2.54 -0.05
N LYS A 73 14.66 2.01 -0.57
CA LYS A 73 14.67 1.29 -1.85
C LYS A 73 13.81 0.02 -1.84
N SER A 74 13.57 -0.55 -0.66
CA SER A 74 12.69 -1.71 -0.46
C SER A 74 11.26 -1.34 -0.05
N SER A 75 10.88 -0.05 -0.06
CA SER A 75 9.51 0.40 0.23
C SER A 75 8.59 0.44 -0.98
N PHE A 76 9.15 0.31 -2.18
CA PHE A 76 8.40 0.31 -3.43
C PHE A 76 7.81 -1.08 -3.68
N ILE A 77 6.48 -1.16 -3.65
CA ILE A 77 5.75 -2.43 -3.69
C ILE A 77 4.69 -2.43 -4.77
N LEU A 78 4.33 -3.63 -5.21
CA LEU A 78 3.14 -3.89 -6.00
C LEU A 78 2.11 -4.59 -5.11
N ALA A 79 0.84 -4.19 -5.23
CA ALA A 79 -0.30 -4.89 -4.65
C ALA A 79 -1.41 -5.03 -5.69
N LYS A 80 -2.24 -6.06 -5.54
CA LYS A 80 -3.39 -6.31 -6.42
C LYS A 80 -4.65 -5.76 -5.76
N PHE A 81 -5.44 -5.04 -6.55
CA PHE A 81 -6.75 -4.54 -6.18
C PHE A 81 -7.79 -5.09 -7.15
N ILE A 82 -8.99 -5.35 -6.65
CA ILE A 82 -10.17 -5.60 -7.49
C ILE A 82 -10.80 -4.24 -7.77
N THR A 83 -10.96 -3.89 -9.05
CA THR A 83 -11.62 -2.65 -9.47
C THR A 83 -13.14 -2.80 -9.33
N GLU A 84 -13.87 -1.68 -9.44
CA GLU A 84 -15.35 -1.70 -9.47
C GLU A 84 -15.92 -2.56 -10.60
N SER A 85 -15.19 -2.70 -11.72
CA SER A 85 -15.55 -3.60 -12.82
C SER A 85 -15.31 -5.09 -12.51
N GLY A 86 -14.73 -5.41 -11.36
CA GLY A 86 -14.31 -6.77 -11.00
C GLY A 86 -12.96 -7.19 -11.57
N ASP A 87 -12.27 -6.30 -12.30
CA ASP A 87 -10.96 -6.59 -12.87
C ASP A 87 -9.88 -6.55 -11.79
N ILE A 88 -8.92 -7.47 -11.85
CA ILE A 88 -7.78 -7.48 -10.94
C ILE A 88 -6.66 -6.68 -11.56
N ASN A 89 -6.28 -5.56 -10.94
CA ASN A 89 -5.23 -4.69 -11.42
C ASN A 89 -4.09 -4.55 -10.39
N CYS A 90 -2.86 -4.39 -10.88
CA CYS A 90 -1.67 -4.22 -10.06
C CYS A 90 -1.34 -2.73 -9.91
N TYR A 91 -1.21 -2.26 -8.68
CA TYR A 91 -0.88 -0.88 -8.38
C TYR A 91 0.50 -0.78 -7.71
N PRO A 92 1.39 0.10 -8.20
CA PRO A 92 2.63 0.45 -7.54
C PRO A 92 2.37 1.50 -6.48
N GLY A 93 2.96 1.27 -5.31
CA GLY A 93 2.91 2.21 -4.20
C GLY A 93 4.22 2.26 -3.44
N GLN A 94 4.31 3.24 -2.56
CA GLN A 94 5.39 3.37 -1.60
C GLN A 94 4.85 3.19 -0.19
N VAL A 95 5.32 2.16 0.50
CA VAL A 95 5.03 1.94 1.92
C VAL A 95 5.60 3.09 2.72
N GLN A 96 4.76 3.79 3.47
CA GLN A 96 5.19 4.83 4.40
C GLN A 96 5.69 4.21 5.69
N TYR A 97 4.88 3.34 6.28
CA TYR A 97 5.21 2.52 7.44
C TYR A 97 4.33 1.28 7.48
N PHE A 98 4.82 0.25 8.15
CA PHE A 98 4.00 -0.88 8.58
C PHE A 98 3.49 -0.61 9.99
N PHE A 99 2.37 -1.19 10.38
CA PHE A 99 1.88 -1.06 11.74
C PHE A 99 1.13 -2.31 12.20
N THR A 100 1.11 -2.53 13.51
CA THR A 100 0.15 -3.45 14.12
C THR A 100 -0.93 -2.66 14.81
N HIS A 101 -2.17 -3.15 14.68
CA HIS A 101 -3.32 -2.56 15.31
C HIS A 101 -4.27 -3.67 15.75
N ALA A 102 -4.74 -3.58 16.99
CA ALA A 102 -5.62 -4.58 17.58
C ALA A 102 -7.05 -4.04 17.70
N VAL A 103 -8.02 -4.90 17.44
CA VAL A 103 -9.45 -4.61 17.58
C VAL A 103 -10.11 -5.67 18.46
N ASN A 104 -11.03 -5.23 19.32
CA ASN A 104 -11.80 -6.12 20.18
C ASN A 104 -13.03 -6.61 19.41
N LEU A 105 -12.89 -7.72 18.68
CA LEU A 105 -14.00 -8.35 17.98
C LEU A 105 -14.86 -9.13 18.99
N PRO A 106 -16.11 -9.50 18.64
CA PRO A 106 -16.96 -10.35 19.48
C PRO A 106 -16.29 -11.67 19.89
N ASP A 107 -15.45 -12.22 19.02
CA ASP A 107 -14.72 -13.48 19.25
C ASP A 107 -13.40 -13.29 20.03
N GLY A 108 -13.05 -12.05 20.37
CA GLY A 108 -11.86 -11.68 21.14
C GLY A 108 -10.96 -10.65 20.46
N LEU A 109 -9.81 -10.42 21.09
CA LEU A 109 -8.80 -9.48 20.58
C LEU A 109 -8.15 -10.03 19.31
N SER A 110 -8.26 -9.29 18.22
CA SER A 110 -7.63 -9.61 16.93
C SER A 110 -6.55 -8.58 16.60
N GLU A 111 -5.31 -9.04 16.44
CA GLU A 111 -4.19 -8.19 16.02
C GLU A 111 -3.96 -8.28 14.51
N HIS A 112 -3.96 -7.13 13.85
CA HIS A 112 -3.74 -7.01 12.42
C HIS A 112 -2.36 -6.48 12.10
N ASN A 113 -1.70 -7.09 11.11
CA ASN A 113 -0.46 -6.60 10.53
C ASN A 113 -0.78 -5.84 9.23
N LEU A 114 -0.67 -4.52 9.27
CA LEU A 114 -1.10 -3.61 8.20
C LEU A 114 0.07 -2.81 7.64
N ALA A 115 -0.12 -2.26 6.45
CA ALA A 115 0.79 -1.32 5.80
C ALA A 115 0.02 -0.06 5.40
N PHE A 116 0.59 1.11 5.69
CA PHE A 116 0.12 2.39 5.15
C PHE A 116 0.94 2.75 3.91
N ILE A 117 0.28 2.93 2.77
CA ILE A 117 0.89 2.98 1.44
C ILE A 117 0.32 4.17 0.66
N ARG A 118 1.21 4.92 0.01
CA ARG A 118 0.80 5.93 -0.98
C ARG A 118 0.87 5.33 -2.38
N TRP A 119 -0.23 5.39 -3.12
CA TRP A 119 -0.37 4.77 -4.44
C TRP A 119 -0.08 5.76 -5.56
N TYR A 120 0.77 5.38 -6.52
CA TYR A 120 1.04 6.22 -7.68
C TYR A 120 -0.16 6.23 -8.64
N LYS A 121 -0.44 7.37 -9.26
CA LYS A 121 -1.43 7.46 -10.33
C LYS A 121 -0.89 6.84 -11.62
N PRO A 122 -1.74 6.20 -12.45
CA PRO A 122 -1.31 5.72 -13.77
C PRO A 122 -0.84 6.88 -14.65
N ALA A 123 -0.03 6.57 -15.66
CA ALA A 123 0.21 7.53 -16.73
C ALA A 123 -1.11 7.86 -17.46
N GLU A 124 -1.16 9.05 -18.06
CA GLU A 124 -2.38 9.65 -18.64
C GLU A 124 -3.06 8.79 -19.72
N SER A 125 -2.30 7.94 -20.42
CA SER A 125 -2.85 7.05 -21.43
C SER A 125 -2.12 5.71 -21.48
N SER A 126 -2.81 4.69 -21.99
CA SER A 126 -2.25 3.35 -22.18
C SER A 126 -1.03 3.34 -23.10
N ASN A 127 -1.00 4.20 -24.14
CA ASN A 127 0.14 4.33 -25.05
C ASN A 127 1.41 4.80 -24.34
N ILE A 128 1.28 5.65 -23.31
CA ILE A 128 2.40 6.07 -22.47
C ILE A 128 2.73 4.99 -21.44
N ARG A 129 1.70 4.43 -20.77
CA ARG A 129 1.89 3.41 -19.73
C ARG A 129 2.68 2.21 -20.25
N TYR A 130 2.38 1.76 -21.47
CA TYR A 130 3.04 0.63 -22.14
C TYR A 130 3.96 1.10 -23.27
N HIS A 131 4.74 2.16 -23.01
CA HIS A 131 5.65 2.75 -24.00
C HIS A 131 6.74 1.77 -24.48
N PHE A 132 7.20 0.87 -23.61
CA PHE A 132 8.16 -0.17 -23.97
C PHE A 132 7.41 -1.39 -24.51
N ARG A 133 7.47 -1.63 -25.82
CA ARG A 133 7.01 -2.88 -26.45
C ARG A 133 8.19 -3.60 -27.06
N VAL A 134 8.43 -4.84 -26.66
CA VAL A 134 9.37 -5.72 -27.36
C VAL A 134 8.65 -6.30 -28.57
N ARG A 135 9.34 -6.47 -29.71
CA ARG A 135 8.73 -7.13 -30.89
C ARG A 135 8.56 -8.62 -30.58
N ASP A 136 7.43 -9.18 -31.00
CA ASP A 136 6.87 -10.51 -30.68
C ASP A 136 6.21 -10.58 -29.29
N ASP A 137 5.02 -9.97 -29.18
CA ASP A 137 3.91 -10.18 -28.22
C ASP A 137 4.19 -10.26 -26.71
N GLU A 138 5.43 -10.17 -26.26
CA GLU A 138 5.81 -10.03 -24.85
C GLU A 138 5.82 -8.54 -24.48
N ILE A 139 4.77 -8.14 -23.76
CA ILE A 139 4.69 -6.83 -23.11
C ILE A 139 5.91 -6.68 -22.20
N CYS A 140 6.66 -5.59 -22.35
CA CYS A 140 7.74 -5.29 -21.42
C CYS A 140 7.13 -5.13 -20.01
N ASN A 141 7.67 -5.83 -19.01
CA ASN A 141 7.21 -5.72 -17.62
C ASN A 141 7.40 -4.31 -17.02
N VAL A 142 8.01 -3.38 -17.75
CA VAL A 142 8.21 -2.00 -17.32
C VAL A 142 7.01 -1.15 -17.72
N GLU A 143 6.27 -0.67 -16.73
CA GLU A 143 5.17 0.27 -16.92
C GLU A 143 5.60 1.69 -16.54
N LEU A 144 5.12 2.69 -17.28
CA LEU A 144 5.26 4.10 -16.90
C LEU A 144 4.06 4.56 -16.06
N TRP A 145 4.36 5.17 -14.93
CA TRP A 145 3.39 5.72 -13.97
C TRP A 145 3.63 7.22 -13.74
N SER A 146 2.61 7.92 -13.24
CA SER A 146 2.74 9.32 -12.86
C SER A 146 3.66 9.47 -11.64
N THR A 147 4.27 10.64 -11.51
CA THR A 147 5.00 11.04 -10.30
C THR A 147 4.06 11.45 -9.16
N GLU A 148 2.78 11.65 -9.47
CA GLU A 148 1.74 12.00 -8.49
C GLU A 148 1.18 10.77 -7.77
N PHE A 149 0.74 10.99 -6.54
CA PHE A 149 0.01 10.02 -5.75
C PHE A 149 -1.50 10.26 -5.85
N TYR A 150 -2.28 9.18 -5.72
CA TYR A 150 -3.69 9.30 -5.35
C TYR A 150 -3.82 10.00 -3.98
N PRO A 151 -4.95 10.69 -3.72
CA PRO A 151 -5.29 11.15 -2.38
C PRO A 151 -5.29 10.00 -1.37
N GLU A 152 -5.02 10.31 -0.11
CA GLU A 152 -5.11 9.30 0.95
C GLU A 152 -6.57 8.89 1.15
N SER A 153 -6.80 7.58 1.24
CA SER A 153 -8.10 6.97 1.47
C SER A 153 -7.90 5.67 2.25
N ARG A 154 -8.99 4.97 2.62
CA ARG A 154 -8.89 3.65 3.27
C ARG A 154 -8.05 2.65 2.48
N ASP A 155 -7.96 2.79 1.16
CA ASP A 155 -7.21 1.87 0.28
C ASP A 155 -5.69 2.03 0.44
N CYS A 156 -5.24 3.10 1.11
CA CYS A 156 -3.86 3.24 1.57
C CYS A 156 -3.52 2.24 2.69
N ILE A 157 -4.52 1.63 3.35
CA ILE A 157 -4.32 0.61 4.38
C ILE A 157 -4.60 -0.76 3.76
N ILE A 158 -3.60 -1.64 3.78
CA ILE A 158 -3.77 -3.02 3.36
C ILE A 158 -3.16 -3.99 4.38
N PRO A 159 -3.68 -5.23 4.48
CA PRO A 159 -2.95 -6.31 5.12
C PRO A 159 -1.58 -6.52 4.46
N VAL A 160 -0.54 -6.74 5.27
CA VAL A 160 0.81 -6.97 4.72
C VAL A 160 0.88 -8.16 3.77
N HIS A 161 0.01 -9.15 3.92
CA HIS A 161 -0.03 -10.32 3.06
C HIS A 161 -0.62 -10.04 1.66
N HIS A 162 -1.26 -8.89 1.44
CA HIS A 162 -1.68 -8.44 0.10
C HIS A 162 -0.53 -7.85 -0.74
N ILE A 163 0.66 -7.68 -0.15
CA ILE A 163 1.85 -7.21 -0.87
C ILE A 163 2.39 -8.32 -1.79
N LEU A 164 2.28 -8.08 -3.10
CA LEU A 164 2.65 -9.03 -4.16
C LEU A 164 4.17 -9.14 -4.32
N GLY A 165 4.89 -8.02 -4.23
CA GLY A 165 6.32 -7.98 -4.47
C GLY A 165 6.87 -6.55 -4.43
N ARG A 166 8.17 -6.42 -4.69
CA ARG A 166 8.84 -5.11 -4.81
C ARG A 166 8.98 -4.72 -6.27
N PHE A 167 9.25 -3.45 -6.51
CA PHE A 167 9.68 -2.97 -7.82
C PHE A 167 10.87 -2.01 -7.68
N ILE A 168 11.61 -1.83 -8.77
CA ILE A 168 12.64 -0.81 -8.89
C ILE A 168 12.01 0.42 -9.54
N LEU A 169 12.13 1.56 -8.86
CA LEU A 169 11.68 2.85 -9.34
C LEU A 169 12.81 3.57 -10.08
N THR A 170 12.56 4.04 -11.31
CA THR A 170 13.48 4.92 -12.05
C THR A 170 12.71 6.09 -12.67
N LYS A 171 13.27 7.30 -12.61
CA LYS A 171 12.67 8.45 -13.31
C LYS A 171 12.96 8.33 -14.81
N TYR A 172 11.92 8.46 -15.62
CA TYR A 172 11.98 8.40 -17.07
C TYR A 172 11.42 9.69 -17.66
N GLN A 173 12.19 10.37 -18.50
CA GLN A 173 11.77 11.64 -19.11
C GLN A 173 11.41 11.40 -20.57
N ILE A 174 10.20 11.80 -20.94
CA ILE A 174 9.76 11.85 -22.34
C ILE A 174 9.79 13.31 -22.77
N SER A 175 10.67 13.62 -23.72
CA SER A 175 10.84 14.96 -24.27
C SER A 175 10.07 15.06 -25.59
N GLY A 176 9.04 15.90 -25.63
CA GLY A 176 8.34 16.30 -26.84
C GLY A 176 8.89 17.64 -27.38
N ARG A 177 8.38 18.07 -28.55
CA ARG A 177 8.77 19.35 -29.18
C ARG A 177 8.47 20.60 -28.33
N ARG A 178 7.58 20.52 -27.33
CA ARG A 178 7.10 21.68 -26.54
C ARG A 178 7.07 21.46 -25.02
N SER A 179 7.27 20.24 -24.53
CA SER A 179 7.27 19.93 -23.09
C SER A 179 8.11 18.70 -22.80
N SER A 180 8.65 18.62 -21.59
CA SER A 180 9.25 17.39 -21.06
C SER A 180 8.45 16.91 -19.86
N ASN A 181 7.87 15.73 -19.98
CA ASN A 181 7.13 15.10 -18.88
C ASN A 181 8.01 14.03 -18.23
N VAL A 182 7.99 13.99 -16.90
CA VAL A 182 8.74 13.00 -16.10
C VAL A 182 7.76 11.97 -15.56
N TYR A 183 8.02 10.71 -15.87
CA TYR A 183 7.29 9.55 -15.41
C TYR A 183 8.16 8.67 -14.52
N LEU A 184 7.51 7.73 -13.84
CA LEU A 184 8.15 6.66 -13.08
C LEU A 184 8.12 5.39 -13.90
N ALA A 185 9.29 4.88 -14.28
CA ALA A 185 9.44 3.52 -14.77
C ALA A 185 9.41 2.55 -13.59
N VAL A 186 8.36 1.73 -13.55
CA VAL A 186 8.10 0.70 -12.55
C VAL A 186 8.57 -0.62 -13.13
N ASN A 187 9.66 -1.17 -12.60
CA ASN A 187 10.19 -2.47 -13.00
C ASN A 187 10.00 -3.51 -11.88
N PRO A 188 9.00 -4.41 -11.98
CA PRO A 188 8.76 -5.45 -10.98
C PRO A 188 10.02 -6.29 -10.72
N VAL A 189 10.34 -6.52 -9.44
CA VAL A 189 11.40 -7.46 -9.07
C VAL A 189 10.76 -8.83 -8.90
N ASN A 190 11.05 -9.74 -9.83
CA ASN A 190 10.53 -11.11 -9.78
C ASN A 190 10.83 -11.76 -8.42
N ARG A 191 9.77 -12.14 -7.70
CA ARG A 191 9.89 -13.03 -6.54
C ARG A 191 10.22 -14.43 -7.04
N LYS A 192 11.42 -14.93 -6.73
CA LYS A 192 11.71 -16.36 -6.86
C LYS A 192 11.12 -17.09 -5.66
N PHE A 193 9.93 -17.67 -5.83
CA PHE A 193 9.40 -18.61 -4.84
C PHE A 193 10.20 -19.91 -4.95
N HIS A 194 11.01 -20.19 -3.94
CA HIS A 194 11.63 -21.50 -3.80
C HIS A 194 10.65 -22.38 -3.02
N ILE A 195 9.74 -23.04 -3.74
CA ILE A 195 8.96 -24.13 -3.17
C ILE A 195 9.91 -25.33 -3.12
N ARG A 196 10.28 -25.75 -1.91
CA ARG A 196 11.02 -27.00 -1.69
C ARG A 196 10.04 -28.14 -1.51
#